data_AF-A0A5N9H931-F1
#
_entry.id   AF-A0A5N9H931-F1
#
_cell.length_a   1.000
_cell.length_b   1.000
_cell.length_c   1.000
_cell.angle_alpha   90.00
_cell.angle_beta   90.00
_cell.angle_gamma   90.00
#
_symmetry.space_group_name_H-M   'P 1'
#
loop_
_entity.id
_entity.type
_entity.pdbx_description
1 polymer ?
#
loop_
_entity_poly.entity_id
_entity_poly.type
_entity_poly.pdbx_seq_one_letter_code
_entity_poly.pdbx_strand_id
1 'polypeptide(L)'
;MAILNNRLDVSTLVDGLDHAEGVAWGLDGFAYAGGEAGQVYRVDVERGELSQFAQVTGGFILGMALELTTTSMPATRAVTALFA
;
A
#
# COMPACT_ATOMS: atom_id res chain seq x y z
N MET A 1 -19.73 -4.27 -15.55
CA MET A 1 -20.22 -5.55 -14.99
C MET A 1 -19.16 -6.06 -14.05
N ALA A 2 -19.50 -6.35 -12.79
CA ALA A 2 -18.58 -7.07 -11.91
C ALA A 2 -18.73 -8.57 -12.18
N ILE A 3 -17.61 -9.23 -12.50
CA ILE A 3 -17.54 -10.68 -12.67
C ILE A 3 -17.48 -11.42 -11.31
N LEU A 4 -17.37 -10.68 -10.20
CA LEU A 4 -17.21 -11.18 -8.84
C LEU A 4 -18.44 -10.86 -7.98
N ASN A 5 -18.73 -11.74 -7.04
CA ASN A 5 -19.77 -11.60 -6.03
C ASN A 5 -19.13 -11.16 -4.69
N ASN A 6 -19.49 -9.98 -4.20
CA ASN A 6 -18.92 -9.43 -2.95
C ASN A 6 -19.16 -10.29 -1.69
N ARG A 7 -20.09 -11.25 -1.72
CA ARG A 7 -20.35 -12.17 -0.60
C ARG A 7 -19.55 -13.47 -0.68
N LEU A 8 -19.04 -13.82 -1.86
CA LEU A 8 -18.42 -15.11 -2.12
C LEU A 8 -16.94 -14.98 -2.51
N ASP A 9 -16.60 -13.90 -3.23
CA ASP A 9 -15.31 -13.75 -3.92
C ASP A 9 -14.47 -12.59 -3.36
N VAL A 10 -15.00 -11.81 -2.42
CA VAL A 10 -14.34 -10.63 -1.85
C VAL A 10 -14.39 -10.71 -0.33
N SER A 11 -13.26 -10.43 0.30
CA SER A 11 -13.14 -10.30 1.76
C SER A 11 -12.31 -9.07 2.10
N THR A 12 -12.55 -8.51 3.28
CA THR A 12 -11.68 -7.47 3.85
C THR A 12 -10.37 -8.12 4.30
N LEU A 13 -9.24 -7.61 3.78
CA LEU A 13 -7.91 -8.04 4.23
C LEU A 13 -7.49 -7.31 5.51
N VAL A 14 -7.64 -5.99 5.51
CA VAL A 14 -7.38 -5.07 6.63
C VAL A 14 -8.35 -3.90 6.58
N ASP A 15 -8.54 -3.22 7.71
CA ASP A 15 -9.36 -2.01 7.86
C ASP A 15 -8.58 -0.88 8.56
N GLY A 16 -9.22 0.29 8.70
CA GLY A 16 -8.64 1.43 9.42
C GLY A 16 -7.68 2.32 8.62
N LEU A 17 -7.58 2.12 7.31
CA LEU A 17 -6.81 3.01 6.43
C LEU A 17 -7.57 4.31 6.19
N ASP A 18 -6.86 5.43 6.31
CA ASP A 18 -7.35 6.76 5.93
C ASP A 18 -7.37 6.89 4.40
N HIS A 19 -8.58 6.80 3.81
CA HIS A 19 -8.82 6.87 2.36
C HIS A 19 -7.76 6.14 1.54
N ALA A 20 -7.77 4.80 1.61
CA ALA A 20 -6.73 4.00 0.96
C ALA A 20 -6.68 4.23 -0.56
N GLU A 21 -5.49 4.59 -1.05
CA GLU A 21 -5.25 4.90 -2.46
C GLU A 21 -3.95 4.25 -2.96
N GLY A 22 -4.04 3.69 -4.16
CA GLY A 22 -2.95 2.90 -4.75
C GLY A 22 -2.64 1.62 -3.96
N VAL A 23 -2.28 0.56 -4.68
CA VAL A 23 -1.71 -0.64 -4.04
C VAL A 23 -0.48 -1.07 -4.83
N ALA A 24 0.60 -1.39 -4.12
CA ALA A 24 1.82 -1.91 -4.71
C ALA A 24 2.27 -3.17 -3.94
N TRP A 25 2.81 -4.14 -4.66
CA TRP A 25 3.36 -5.35 -4.07
C TRP A 25 4.87 -5.20 -3.86
N GLY A 26 5.35 -5.44 -2.64
CA GLY A 26 6.76 -5.42 -2.30
C GLY A 26 7.47 -6.73 -2.61
N LEU A 27 8.77 -6.67 -2.89
CA LEU A 27 9.62 -7.87 -3.02
C LEU A 27 9.88 -8.56 -1.67
N ASP A 28 9.57 -7.88 -0.58
CA ASP A 28 9.65 -8.36 0.79
C ASP A 28 8.40 -9.15 1.23
N GLY A 29 7.43 -9.34 0.32
CA GLY A 29 6.22 -10.12 0.56
C GLY A 29 5.08 -9.35 1.24
N PHE A 30 5.23 -8.04 1.41
CA PHE A 30 4.17 -7.18 1.95
C PHE A 30 3.44 -6.43 0.84
N ALA A 31 2.17 -6.10 1.07
CA ALA A 31 1.45 -5.12 0.26
C ALA A 31 1.60 -3.73 0.86
N TYR A 32 1.59 -2.71 0.02
CA TYR A 32 1.67 -1.31 0.42
C TYR A 32 0.47 -0.54 -0.12
N ALA A 33 -0.10 0.35 0.69
CA ALA A 33 -1.17 1.29 0.30
C ALA A 33 -0.84 2.72 0.75
N GLY A 34 -1.35 3.73 0.04
CA GLY A 34 -1.25 5.14 0.42
C GLY A 34 -2.51 5.63 1.13
N GLY A 35 -2.44 6.79 1.79
CA GLY A 35 -3.61 7.51 2.33
C GLY A 35 -3.60 8.99 1.97
N GLU A 36 -4.76 9.65 2.15
CA GLU A 36 -4.97 11.06 1.75
C GLU A 36 -4.19 12.07 2.59
N ALA A 37 -3.80 11.73 3.82
CA ALA A 37 -2.94 12.57 4.65
C ALA A 37 -1.44 12.24 4.49
N GLY A 38 -1.07 11.48 3.45
CA GLY A 38 0.32 11.18 3.10
C GLY A 38 0.90 9.96 3.82
N GLN A 39 0.06 9.14 4.45
CA GLN A 39 0.49 7.89 5.07
C GLN A 39 0.94 6.90 3.99
N VAL A 40 1.98 6.13 4.30
CA VAL A 40 2.30 4.90 3.57
C VAL A 40 2.08 3.75 4.52
N TYR A 41 1.12 2.90 4.20
CA TYR A 41 0.78 1.70 4.95
C TYR A 41 1.51 0.49 4.39
N ARG A 42 1.87 -0.43 5.29
CA ARG A 42 2.36 -1.77 4.97
C ARG A 42 1.43 -2.80 5.60
N VAL A 43 1.02 -3.77 4.78
CA VAL A 43 0.09 -4.84 5.13
C VAL A 43 0.82 -6.17 5.08
N ASP A 44 0.85 -6.87 6.22
CA ASP A 44 1.19 -8.30 6.28
C ASP A 44 -0.03 -9.08 5.79
N VAL A 45 0.06 -9.58 4.57
CA VAL A 45 -1.05 -10.27 3.89
C VAL A 45 -1.34 -11.65 4.47
N GLU A 46 -0.34 -12.29 5.07
CA GLU A 46 -0.47 -13.62 5.68
C GLU A 46 -1.11 -13.52 7.07
N ARG A 47 -0.77 -12.46 7.82
CA ARG A 47 -1.33 -12.23 9.16
C ARG A 47 -2.58 -11.35 9.15
N GLY A 48 -2.85 -10.62 8.08
CA GLY A 48 -3.92 -9.61 8.04
C GLY A 48 -3.62 -8.43 8.97
N GLU A 49 -2.36 -8.01 9.05
CA GLU A 49 -1.93 -6.94 9.97
C GLU A 49 -1.56 -5.65 9.21
N LEU A 50 -2.06 -4.52 9.70
CA LEU A 50 -1.79 -3.19 9.15
C LEU A 50 -0.77 -2.44 10.04
N SER A 51 0.19 -1.79 9.41
CA SER A 51 1.10 -0.84 10.06
C SER A 51 1.34 0.39 9.20
N GLN A 52 1.47 1.56 9.82
CA GLN A 52 1.99 2.73 9.11
C GLN A 52 3.51 2.61 9.00
N PHE A 53 4.01 2.52 7.77
CA PHE A 53 5.42 2.33 7.45
C PHE A 53 6.17 3.65 7.28
N ALA A 54 5.52 4.66 6.68
CA ALA A 54 6.10 5.98 6.50
C ALA A 54 5.01 7.09 6.51
N GLN A 55 5.48 8.33 6.50
CA GLN A 55 4.65 9.53 6.44
C GLN A 55 5.29 10.56 5.50
N VAL A 56 4.48 11.11 4.60
CA VAL A 56 4.81 12.29 3.81
C VAL A 56 4.01 13.45 4.36
N THR A 57 4.66 14.36 5.08
CA THR A 57 3.96 15.48 5.76
C THR A 57 3.32 16.41 4.73
N GLY A 58 2.01 16.64 4.87
CA GLY A 58 1.23 17.50 3.96
C GLY A 58 1.08 16.91 2.55
N GLY A 59 1.42 15.63 2.37
CA GLY A 59 1.22 14.92 1.11
C GLY A 59 -0.15 14.29 1.01
N PHE A 60 -0.51 13.92 -0.21
CA PHE A 60 -1.68 13.10 -0.56
C PHE A 60 -1.17 12.00 -1.49
N ILE A 61 -1.35 10.72 -1.14
CA ILE A 61 -0.88 9.61 -1.98
C ILE A 61 -1.97 9.20 -2.97
N LEU A 62 -1.79 9.43 -4.27
CA LEU A 62 -2.78 9.05 -5.30
C LEU A 62 -2.56 7.67 -5.91
N GLY A 63 -1.30 7.26 -5.99
CA GLY A 63 -0.92 6.06 -6.71
C GLY A 63 0.50 5.68 -6.36
N MET A 64 0.81 4.39 -6.48
CA MET A 64 2.07 3.84 -6.01
C MET A 64 2.60 2.78 -6.97
N ALA A 65 3.91 2.75 -7.15
CA ALA A 65 4.60 1.74 -7.96
C ALA A 65 5.86 1.24 -7.26
N LEU A 66 6.10 -0.07 -7.40
CA LEU A 66 7.33 -0.71 -6.94
C LEU A 66 8.51 -0.30 -7.83
N GLU A 67 9.61 0.15 -7.22
CA GLU A 67 10.90 0.27 -7.90
C GLU A 67 11.71 -1.03 -7.79
N LEU A 68 12.15 -1.57 -8.91
CA LEU A 68 13.07 -2.72 -8.96
C LEU A 68 14.53 -2.23 -8.92
N THR A 69 15.01 -1.81 -7.75
CA THR A 69 16.44 -1.53 -7.57
C THR A 69 17.12 -2.65 -6.77
N THR A 70 18.08 -3.31 -7.41
CA THR A 70 18.88 -4.44 -6.87
C THR A 70 20.12 -4.00 -6.08
N THR A 71 20.33 -2.69 -5.94
CA THR A 71 21.44 -2.14 -5.16
C THR A 71 21.14 -2.31 -3.67
N SER A 72 22.16 -2.62 -2.86
CA SER A 72 22.12 -2.84 -1.40
C SER A 72 21.73 -1.61 -0.57
N MET A 73 20.90 -0.71 -1.11
CA MET A 73 20.29 0.37 -0.37
C MET A 73 19.21 -0.20 0.57
N PRO A 74 19.01 0.38 1.76
CA PRO A 74 17.96 -0.06 2.66
C PRO A 74 16.63 -0.09 1.90
N ALA A 75 15.83 -1.14 2.10
CA ALA A 75 14.58 -1.49 1.38
C ALA A 75 13.46 -0.43 1.44
N THR A 76 13.78 0.81 1.79
CA THR A 76 12.87 1.90 2.16
C THR A 76 12.56 2.85 1.00
N ARG A 77 13.04 2.59 -0.22
CA ARG A 77 12.77 3.43 -1.40
C ARG A 77 12.38 2.57 -2.61
N ALA A 78 11.18 2.03 -2.56
CA ALA A 78 10.59 1.38 -3.73
C ALA A 78 9.07 1.50 -3.74
N VAL A 79 8.53 2.61 -3.24
CA VAL A 79 7.12 2.96 -3.43
C VAL A 79 7.12 4.43 -3.85
N THR A 80 7.15 4.68 -5.16
CA THR A 80 7.01 6.04 -5.66
C THR A 80 5.54 6.41 -5.59
N ALA A 81 5.20 7.26 -4.63
CA ALA A 81 3.88 7.88 -4.57
C ALA A 81 3.78 8.99 -5.63
N LEU A 82 2.71 8.98 -6.41
CA LEU A 82 2.29 10.13 -7.18
C LEU A 82 1.51 11.05 -6.24
N PHE A 83 1.99 12.28 -6.06
CA PHE A 83 1.37 13.30 -5.21
C PHE A 83 0.57 14.27 -6.08
N ALA A 84 -0.58 14.74 -5.59
CA ALA A 84 -1.27 15.92 -6.12
C ALA A 84 -0.84 17.19 -5.38
#